data_AF-A0A7V3RMI3-F1
#
_entry.id   AF-A0A7V3RMI3-F1
#
_cell.length_a   1.000
_cell.length_b   1.000
_cell.length_c   1.000
_cell.angle_alpha   90.00
_cell.angle_beta   90.00
_cell.angle_gamma   90.00
#
_symmetry.space_group_name_H-M   'P 1'
#
loop_
_entity.id
_entity.type
_entity.pdbx_description
1 polymer ?
#
loop_
_entity_poly.entity_id
_entity_poly.type
_entity_poly.pdbx_seq_one_letter_code
_entity_poly.pdbx_strand_id
1 'polypeptide(L)'
;MVSSSTLSVDSTKLVSTLDRARAYLLERQSPTGGFCFYRGYYAEEPNLSDTWHAVAVLIGLLGVVLPEKNSHASFIIGQPIAPQPLLLYYRVRALHALGVDDPKSAEVQVA
;
A
#
# COMPACT_ATOMS: atom_id res chain seq x y z
N MET A 1 -15.75 -34.24 -12.11
CA MET A 1 -16.29 -33.68 -10.85
C MET A 1 -15.11 -33.20 -10.02
N VAL A 2 -14.85 -31.90 -9.96
CA VAL A 2 -13.78 -31.36 -9.09
C VAL A 2 -14.40 -31.14 -7.72
N SER A 3 -14.02 -31.98 -6.76
CA SER A 3 -14.43 -31.85 -5.37
C SER A 3 -13.84 -30.57 -4.81
N SER A 4 -14.66 -29.54 -4.63
CA SER A 4 -14.28 -28.32 -3.92
C SER A 4 -14.13 -28.68 -2.44
N SER A 5 -12.88 -28.89 -2.00
CA SER A 5 -12.57 -28.98 -0.58
C SER A 5 -12.73 -27.59 0.02
N THR A 6 -13.83 -27.38 0.74
CA THR A 6 -13.96 -26.22 1.64
C THR A 6 -12.90 -26.32 2.71
N LEU A 7 -11.86 -25.51 2.59
CA LEU A 7 -10.87 -25.31 3.66
C LEU A 7 -11.59 -24.73 4.87
N SER A 8 -11.64 -25.49 5.97
CA SER A 8 -12.12 -24.99 7.26
C SER A 8 -11.09 -24.00 7.81
N VAL A 9 -11.43 -22.71 7.81
CA VAL A 9 -10.57 -21.66 8.39
C VAL A 9 -10.93 -21.49 9.87
N ASP A 10 -9.96 -21.71 10.75
CA ASP A 10 -10.06 -21.34 12.16
C ASP A 10 -10.14 -19.81 12.27
N SER A 11 -11.31 -19.31 12.65
CA SER A 11 -11.61 -17.87 12.71
C SER A 11 -10.74 -17.13 13.74
N THR A 12 -10.39 -17.78 14.86
CA THR A 12 -9.54 -17.17 15.89
C THR A 12 -8.12 -17.00 15.37
N LYS A 13 -7.61 -18.04 14.69
CA LYS A 13 -6.29 -17.98 14.07
C LYS A 13 -6.24 -16.96 12.93
N LEU A 14 -7.33 -16.83 12.17
CA LEU A 14 -7.44 -15.83 11.11
C LEU A 14 -7.36 -14.40 11.69
N VAL A 15 -8.17 -14.08 12.70
CA VAL A 15 -8.17 -12.76 13.35
C VAL A 15 -6.77 -12.42 13.86
N SER A 16 -6.14 -13.32 14.61
CA SER A 16 -4.77 -13.12 15.11
C SER A 16 -3.74 -12.89 13.99
N THR A 17 -3.89 -13.58 12.85
CA THR A 17 -3.00 -13.41 11.71
C THR A 17 -3.20 -12.04 11.04
N LEU A 18 -4.44 -11.59 10.89
CA LEU A 18 -4.77 -10.28 10.34
C LEU A 18 -4.27 -9.15 11.24
N ASP A 19 -4.39 -9.28 12.56
CA ASP A 19 -3.87 -8.31 13.52
C ASP A 19 -2.34 -8.18 13.44
N ARG A 20 -1.63 -9.31 13.28
CA ARG A 20 -0.18 -9.31 13.08
C ARG A 20 0.22 -8.67 11.75
N ALA A 21 -0.53 -8.94 10.67
CA ALA A 21 -0.30 -8.31 9.38
C ALA A 21 -0.52 -6.79 9.46
N ARG A 22 -1.58 -6.35 10.16
CA ARG A 22 -1.84 -4.94 10.44
C ARG A 22 -0.67 -4.30 11.18
N ALA A 23 -0.23 -4.90 12.28
CA ALA A 23 0.86 -4.38 13.11
C ALA A 23 2.17 -4.27 12.32
N TYR A 24 2.52 -5.32 11.56
CA TYR A 24 3.69 -5.31 10.69
C TYR A 24 3.61 -4.17 9.67
N LEU A 25 2.50 -4.02 8.94
CA LEU A 25 2.39 -2.99 7.91
C LEU A 25 2.46 -1.59 8.51
N LEU A 26 1.78 -1.33 9.62
CA LEU A 26 1.84 -0.04 10.30
C LEU A 26 3.25 0.29 10.78
N GLU A 27 4.02 -0.71 11.21
CA GLU A 27 5.43 -0.53 11.57
C GLU A 27 6.28 -0.13 10.36
N ARG A 28 5.94 -0.56 9.13
CA ARG A 28 6.70 -0.27 7.89
C ARG A 28 6.47 1.13 7.30
N GLN A 29 5.69 1.99 7.95
CA GLN A 29 5.55 3.38 7.54
C GLN A 29 6.89 4.12 7.67
N SER A 30 7.23 4.93 6.66
CA SER A 30 8.37 5.84 6.71
C SER A 30 7.94 7.19 7.29
N PRO A 31 8.78 7.87 8.10
CA PRO A 31 8.41 9.15 8.73
C PRO A 31 7.99 10.26 7.76
N THR A 32 8.50 10.23 6.53
CA THR A 32 8.23 11.22 5.48
C THR A 32 7.14 10.77 4.49
N GLY A 33 6.41 9.70 4.80
CA GLY A 33 5.42 9.09 3.93
C GLY A 33 5.97 7.91 3.13
N GLY A 34 5.06 7.15 2.53
CA GLY A 34 5.34 5.85 1.92
C GLY A 34 5.60 4.72 2.93
N PHE A 35 5.88 3.53 2.39
CA PHE A 35 6.20 2.32 3.13
C PHE A 35 7.47 1.67 2.60
N CYS A 36 8.22 1.03 3.49
CA CYS A 36 9.40 0.25 3.16
C CYS A 36 9.35 -1.10 3.88
N PHE A 37 9.17 -2.20 3.13
CA PHE A 37 9.06 -3.54 3.73
C PHE A 37 10.40 -4.08 4.23
N TYR A 38 11.49 -3.60 3.65
CA TYR A 38 12.85 -3.91 4.08
C TYR A 38 13.35 -2.82 5.05
N ARG A 39 13.77 -3.21 6.26
CA ARG A 39 14.49 -2.31 7.18
C ARG A 39 15.88 -2.87 7.42
N GLY A 40 16.89 -2.23 6.86
CA GLY A 40 18.30 -2.49 7.12
C GLY A 40 18.98 -1.30 7.77
N TYR A 41 20.19 -1.48 8.31
CA TYR A 41 20.94 -0.48 9.07
C TYR A 41 21.14 0.88 8.38
N TYR A 42 20.94 0.98 7.06
CA TYR A 42 21.16 2.21 6.27
C TYR A 42 20.18 2.40 5.10
N ALA A 43 19.08 1.66 5.04
CA ALA A 43 18.17 1.71 3.88
C ALA A 43 16.71 1.63 4.33
N GLU A 44 16.17 2.76 4.79
CA GLU A 44 14.74 2.98 4.89
C GLU A 44 14.29 3.82 3.69
N GLU A 45 14.19 3.18 2.53
CA GLU A 45 13.82 3.84 1.27
C GLU A 45 12.39 3.44 0.88
N PRO A 46 11.37 4.27 1.18
CA PRO A 46 10.02 3.97 0.76
C PRO A 46 9.91 3.95 -0.76
N ASN A 47 9.09 3.05 -1.29
CA ASN A 47 8.87 2.90 -2.73
C ASN A 47 7.37 2.76 -3.08
N LEU A 48 7.01 2.99 -4.35
CA LEU A 48 5.61 2.95 -4.80
C LEU A 48 4.96 1.57 -4.64
N SER A 49 5.72 0.49 -4.86
CA SER A 49 5.19 -0.88 -4.78
C SER A 49 4.77 -1.20 -3.35
N ASP A 50 5.68 -1.04 -2.38
CA ASP A 50 5.41 -1.32 -0.98
C ASP A 50 4.29 -0.40 -0.45
N THR A 51 4.33 0.87 -0.85
CA THR A 51 3.31 1.86 -0.47
C THR A 51 1.92 1.44 -0.97
N TRP A 52 1.78 1.05 -2.24
CA TRP A 52 0.50 0.59 -2.76
C TRP A 52 0.01 -0.66 -2.03
N HIS A 53 0.84 -1.68 -1.87
CA HIS A 53 0.43 -2.93 -1.23
C HIS A 53 0.03 -2.72 0.24
N ALA A 54 0.77 -1.89 0.98
CA ALA A 54 0.42 -1.56 2.36
C ALA A 54 -0.92 -0.81 2.44
N VAL A 55 -1.13 0.21 1.60
CA VAL A 55 -2.37 0.98 1.54
C VAL A 55 -3.56 0.08 1.16
N ALA A 56 -3.40 -0.78 0.16
CA ALA A 56 -4.45 -1.69 -0.30
C ALA A 56 -4.88 -2.66 0.80
N VAL A 57 -3.93 -3.23 1.55
CA VAL A 57 -4.23 -4.13 2.66
C VAL A 57 -4.84 -3.37 3.84
N LEU A 58 -4.19 -2.31 4.31
CA LEU A 58 -4.63 -1.57 5.50
C LEU A 58 -6.02 -0.96 5.29
N ILE A 59 -6.24 -0.24 4.20
CA ILE A 59 -7.52 0.43 3.95
C ILE A 59 -8.55 -0.56 3.38
N GLY A 60 -8.19 -1.24 2.28
CA GLY A 60 -9.14 -2.01 1.49
C GLY A 60 -9.54 -3.35 2.11
N LEU A 61 -8.63 -4.05 2.78
CA LEU A 61 -8.90 -5.36 3.38
C LEU A 61 -9.17 -5.29 4.87
N LEU A 62 -8.49 -4.40 5.59
CA LEU A 62 -8.54 -4.33 7.05
C LEU A 62 -9.37 -3.15 7.59
N GLY A 63 -9.86 -2.25 6.73
CA GLY A 63 -10.68 -1.11 7.14
C GLY A 63 -9.97 -0.13 8.07
N VAL A 64 -8.64 -0.07 8.02
CA VAL A 64 -7.82 0.80 8.87
C VAL A 64 -7.91 2.24 8.36
N VAL A 65 -8.21 3.16 9.27
CA VAL A 65 -7.97 4.59 9.05
C VAL A 65 -6.46 4.82 9.12
N LEU A 66 -5.84 5.07 7.96
CA LEU A 66 -4.39 5.16 7.86
C LEU A 66 -3.87 6.45 8.55
N PRO A 67 -2.95 6.35 9.53
CA PRO A 67 -2.27 7.50 10.10
C PRO A 67 -1.48 8.26 9.03
N GLU A 68 -1.24 9.56 9.24
CA GLU A 68 -0.38 10.36 8.34
C GLU A 68 -0.71 10.24 6.84
N LYS A 69 -1.98 9.95 6.51
CA LYS A 69 -2.48 9.76 5.14
C LYS A 69 -1.92 10.77 4.12
N ASN A 70 -1.83 12.04 4.52
CA ASN A 70 -1.35 13.12 3.67
C ASN A 70 0.16 13.03 3.36
N SER A 71 0.98 12.51 4.28
CA SER A 71 2.40 12.29 4.03
C SER A 71 2.60 11.18 2.99
N HIS A 72 1.83 10.09 3.06
CA HIS A 72 1.87 9.02 2.06
C HIS A 72 1.43 9.52 0.68
N ALA A 73 0.36 10.32 0.60
CA ALA A 73 -0.05 10.95 -0.65
C ALA A 73 1.03 11.87 -1.22
N SER A 74 1.64 12.70 -0.36
CA SER A 74 2.74 13.59 -0.75
C SER A 74 3.95 12.82 -1.28
N PHE A 75 4.32 11.72 -0.62
CA PHE A 75 5.36 10.81 -1.08
C PHE A 75 5.04 10.28 -2.48
N ILE A 76 3.83 9.74 -2.72
CA ILE A 76 3.42 9.20 -4.02
C ILE A 76 3.46 10.29 -5.10
N ILE A 77 2.91 11.47 -4.82
CA ILE A 77 2.86 12.60 -5.77
C ILE A 77 4.27 13.08 -6.13
N GLY A 78 5.17 13.07 -5.15
CA GLY A 78 6.58 13.44 -5.29
C GLY A 78 7.42 12.47 -6.11
N GLN A 79 6.98 11.22 -6.32
CA GLN A 79 7.70 10.27 -7.15
C GLN A 79 7.73 10.73 -8.62
N PRO A 80 8.83 10.46 -9.34
CA PRO A 80 8.88 10.67 -10.79
C PRO A 80 7.79 9.88 -11.49
N ILE A 81 7.21 10.47 -12.53
CA ILE A 81 6.31 9.75 -13.44
C ILE A 81 7.19 9.09 -14.50
N ALA A 82 7.23 7.75 -14.45
CA ALA A 82 7.95 6.94 -15.42
C ALA A 82 6.93 6.17 -16.29
N PRO A 83 7.19 5.99 -17.60
CA PRO A 83 6.31 5.27 -18.53
C PRO A 83 6.41 3.74 -18.33
N GLN A 84 6.27 3.31 -17.08
CA GLN A 84 6.31 1.91 -16.67
C GLN A 84 4.95 1.53 -16.09
N PRO A 85 4.20 0.60 -16.71
CA PRO A 85 2.81 0.31 -16.35
C PRO A 85 2.59 0.02 -14.86
N LEU A 86 3.50 -0.70 -14.21
CA LEU A 86 3.39 -1.02 -12.79
C LEU A 86 3.54 0.22 -11.89
N LEU A 87 4.46 1.13 -12.20
CA LEU A 87 4.66 2.34 -11.41
C LEU A 87 3.46 3.29 -11.53
N LEU A 88 2.92 3.43 -12.74
CA LEU A 88 1.68 4.19 -12.98
C LEU A 88 0.50 3.56 -12.24
N TYR A 89 0.36 2.22 -12.30
CA TYR A 89 -0.66 1.48 -11.57
C TYR A 89 -0.56 1.72 -10.06
N TYR A 90 0.63 1.59 -9.46
CA TYR A 90 0.82 1.80 -8.02
C TYR A 90 0.46 3.23 -7.61
N ARG A 91 0.91 4.24 -8.38
CA ARG A 91 0.57 5.64 -8.16
C ARG A 91 -0.94 5.87 -8.16
N VAL A 92 -1.60 5.53 -9.26
CA VAL A 92 -3.04 5.79 -9.46
C VAL A 92 -3.87 5.05 -8.42
N ARG A 93 -3.58 3.77 -8.20
CA ARG A 93 -4.36 2.95 -7.26
C ARG A 93 -4.16 3.38 -5.82
N ALA A 94 -2.94 3.75 -5.43
CA ALA A 94 -2.68 4.24 -4.07
C ALA A 94 -3.38 5.58 -3.82
N LEU A 95 -3.27 6.56 -4.73
CA LEU A 95 -3.96 7.84 -4.60
C LEU A 95 -5.49 7.67 -4.57
N HIS A 96 -6.04 6.81 -5.41
CA HIS A 96 -7.47 6.47 -5.38
C HIS A 96 -7.89 5.83 -4.05
N ALA A 97 -7.12 4.87 -3.52
CA ALA A 97 -7.42 4.24 -2.23
C ALA A 97 -7.29 5.22 -1.05
N LEU A 98 -6.40 6.20 -1.17
CA LEU A 98 -6.33 7.33 -0.24
C LEU A 98 -7.44 8.35 -0.52
N GLY A 99 -8.19 8.30 -1.61
CA GLY A 99 -9.19 9.32 -1.94
C GLY A 99 -8.55 10.72 -2.07
N VAL A 100 -7.39 10.78 -2.72
CA VAL A 100 -6.65 12.01 -3.03
C VAL A 100 -6.50 12.10 -4.55
N ASP A 101 -6.82 13.25 -5.12
CA ASP A 101 -6.65 13.49 -6.55
C ASP A 101 -5.16 13.62 -6.91
N ASP A 102 -4.80 13.17 -8.11
CA ASP A 102 -3.45 13.33 -8.63
C ASP A 102 -3.31 14.68 -9.34
N PRO A 103 -2.57 15.67 -8.77
CA PRO A 103 -2.37 16.96 -9.42
C PRO A 103 -1.55 16.86 -10.71
N LYS A 104 -0.87 15.73 -10.94
CA LYS A 104 -0.09 15.45 -12.15
C LYS A 104 -0.80 14.46 -13.10
N SER A 105 -2.12 14.29 -12.96
CA SER A 105 -2.91 13.35 -13.77
C SER A 105 -2.74 13.53 -15.29
N ALA A 106 -2.59 14.77 -15.77
CA ALA A 106 -2.33 15.04 -17.19
C ALA A 106 -0.99 14.46 -17.67
N GLU A 107 0.05 14.53 -16.86
CA GLU A 107 1.37 13.94 -17.14
C GLU A 107 1.30 12.40 -17.09
N VAL A 108 0.56 11.84 -16.13
CA VAL A 108 0.33 10.39 -16.02
C VAL A 108 -0.40 9.81 -17.23
N GLN A 109 -1.32 10.56 -17.84
CA GLN A 109 -2.10 10.10 -19.00
C GLN A 109 -1.29 10.01 -20.30
N VAL A 110 -0.17 10.76 -20.38
CA VAL A 110 0.67 10.83 -21.59
C VAL A 110 2.01 10.13 -21.43
N ALA A 111 2.30 9.59 -20.24
CA ALA A 111 3.46 8.76 -19.94
C ALA A 111 3.23 7.31 -20.38
#